data_AF-A0A1C5WKV4-F1
#
_entry.id   AF-A0A1C5WKV4-F1
#
_cell.length_a   1.000
_cell.length_b   1.000
_cell.length_c   1.000
_cell.angle_alpha   90.00
_cell.angle_beta   90.00
_cell.angle_gamma   90.00
#
_symmetry.space_group_name_H-M   'P 1'
#
loop_
_entity.id
_entity.type
_entity.pdbx_description
1 polymer ?
#
loop_
_entity_poly.entity_id
_entity_poly.type
_entity_poly.pdbx_seq_one_letter_code
_entity_poly.pdbx_strand_id
1 'polypeptide(L)'
;MAVEWKEPKIDWNKNGDRFNIEDYNRIKNNLEYLHEKAVELYKQFDVQNMGEDYTSYKQYFYADQFNLFEKNLEIINNNVLPQDIGDSQMFYPNGKFIDYEELNRIENAMLSIKKIFENQEIGLRKIPFRLGAFRDIRI
;
A
#
# COMPACT_ATOMS: atom_id res chain seq x y z
N MET A 1 3.06 11.94 11.26
CA MET A 1 1.87 11.26 11.80
C MET A 1 1.81 9.93 11.08
N ALA A 2 1.62 8.81 11.78
CA ALA A 2 1.54 7.51 11.11
C ALA A 2 0.36 7.53 10.14
N VAL A 3 0.58 7.10 8.90
CA VAL A 3 -0.49 7.03 7.90
C VAL A 3 -1.42 5.89 8.30
N GLU A 4 -2.74 6.10 8.21
CA GLU A 4 -3.73 5.09 8.59
C GLU A 4 -4.22 4.34 7.35
N TRP A 5 -4.21 3.00 7.40
CA TRP A 5 -4.79 2.16 6.36
C TRP A 5 -6.30 2.37 6.27
N LYS A 6 -6.79 2.59 5.05
CA LYS A 6 -8.23 2.59 4.74
C LYS A 6 -8.57 1.43 3.84
N GLU A 7 -9.69 0.76 4.09
CA GLU A 7 -10.06 -0.41 3.29
C GLU A 7 -10.24 -0.01 1.80
N PRO A 8 -9.51 -0.66 0.87
CA PRO A 8 -9.55 -0.33 -0.53
C PRO A 8 -10.89 -0.69 -1.17
N LYS A 9 -11.26 0.04 -2.22
CA LYS A 9 -12.44 -0.28 -3.02
C LYS A 9 -12.04 -1.21 -4.16
N ILE A 10 -12.51 -2.45 -4.12
CA ILE A 10 -12.12 -3.51 -5.07
C ILE A 10 -13.26 -3.95 -6.00
N ASP A 11 -14.40 -3.26 -5.90
CA ASP A 11 -15.64 -3.54 -6.63
C ASP A 11 -16.04 -2.39 -7.55
N TRP A 12 -15.06 -1.64 -8.07
CA TRP A 12 -15.32 -0.53 -8.99
C TRP A 12 -16.15 -0.98 -10.19
N ASN A 13 -17.27 -0.29 -10.41
CA ASN A 13 -18.20 -0.57 -11.49
C ASN A 13 -18.28 0.61 -12.46
N LYS A 14 -18.02 0.32 -13.74
CA LYS A 14 -18.12 1.27 -14.87
C LYS A 14 -19.39 2.12 -14.88
N ASN A 15 -20.52 1.55 -14.49
CA ASN A 15 -21.84 2.16 -14.67
C ASN A 15 -22.34 2.93 -13.44
N GLY A 16 -21.71 2.76 -12.28
CA GLY A 16 -22.17 3.32 -11.01
C GLY A 16 -21.15 4.22 -10.32
N ASP A 17 -19.86 3.94 -10.50
CA ASP A 17 -18.82 4.58 -9.72
C ASP A 17 -18.13 5.71 -10.48
N ARG A 18 -17.85 6.78 -9.73
CA ARG A 18 -17.06 7.91 -10.22
C ARG A 18 -15.85 8.06 -9.32
N PHE A 19 -14.68 8.13 -9.94
CA PHE A 19 -13.44 8.40 -9.23
C PHE A 19 -13.45 9.82 -8.66
N ASN A 20 -13.20 9.96 -7.37
CA ASN A 20 -13.20 11.23 -6.67
C ASN A 20 -11.88 11.48 -5.92
N ILE A 21 -11.79 12.62 -5.24
CA ILE A 21 -10.60 13.02 -4.49
C ILE A 21 -10.35 12.11 -3.28
N GLU A 22 -11.42 11.63 -2.63
CA GLU A 22 -11.30 10.72 -1.49
C GLU A 22 -10.71 9.38 -1.93
N ASP A 23 -11.06 8.89 -3.11
CA ASP A 23 -10.49 7.68 -3.71
C ASP A 23 -9.01 7.87 -4.05
N TYR A 24 -8.64 9.01 -4.65
CA TYR A 24 -7.25 9.35 -4.93
C TYR A 24 -6.41 9.37 -3.65
N ASN A 25 -6.87 10.11 -2.63
CA ASN A 25 -6.18 10.21 -1.35
C ASN A 25 -6.15 8.85 -0.63
N ARG A 26 -7.19 8.02 -0.75
CA ARG A 26 -7.20 6.65 -0.19
C ARG A 26 -6.09 5.81 -0.81
N ILE A 27 -6.01 5.73 -2.13
CA ILE A 27 -5.01 4.92 -2.83
C ILE A 27 -3.60 5.41 -2.49
N LYS A 28 -3.37 6.71 -2.56
CA LYS A 28 -2.10 7.34 -2.21
C LYS A 28 -1.67 7.00 -0.78
N ASN A 29 -2.53 7.25 0.20
CA ASN A 29 -2.21 7.05 1.61
C ASN A 29 -2.04 5.56 1.95
N ASN A 30 -2.77 4.68 1.26
CA ASN A 30 -2.55 3.23 1.40
C ASN A 30 -1.18 2.80 0.86
N LEU A 31 -0.71 3.35 -0.26
CA LEU A 31 0.65 3.08 -0.75
C LEU A 31 1.72 3.59 0.22
N GLU A 32 1.54 4.78 0.80
CA GLU A 32 2.44 5.30 1.84
C GLU A 32 2.45 4.39 3.08
N TYR A 33 1.28 3.96 3.56
CA TYR A 33 1.17 3.00 4.65
C TYR A 33 1.91 1.69 4.37
N LEU A 34 1.74 1.13 3.17
CA LEU A 34 2.43 -0.11 2.78
C LEU A 34 3.94 0.08 2.72
N HIS A 35 4.41 1.24 2.27
CA HIS A 35 5.83 1.57 2.27
C HIS A 35 6.39 1.70 3.68
N GLU A 36 5.74 2.48 4.56
CA GLU A 36 6.16 2.63 5.97
C GLU A 36 6.26 1.25 6.64
N LYS A 37 5.22 0.42 6.48
CA LYS A 37 5.19 -0.93 7.04
C LYS A 37 6.23 -1.87 6.42
N ALA A 38 6.48 -1.75 5.12
CA ALA A 38 7.51 -2.54 4.45
C ALA A 38 8.91 -2.19 4.97
N VAL A 39 9.21 -0.91 5.20
CA VAL A 39 10.51 -0.47 5.72
C VAL A 39 10.73 -0.91 7.17
N GLU A 40 9.67 -1.05 7.97
CA GLU A 40 9.75 -1.60 9.32
C GLU A 40 10.08 -3.11 9.34
N LEU A 41 9.53 -3.86 8.39
CA LEU A 41 9.63 -5.33 8.35
C LEU A 41 10.79 -5.85 7.49
N TYR A 42 11.22 -5.10 6.48
CA TYR A 42 12.19 -5.50 5.47
C TYR A 42 13.39 -4.54 5.41
N LYS A 43 14.24 -4.73 4.40
CA LYS A 43 15.33 -3.81 4.11
C LYS A 43 14.75 -2.46 3.69
N GLN A 44 15.32 -1.38 4.19
CA GLN A 44 14.94 -0.03 3.81
C GLN A 44 15.11 0.20 2.29
N PHE A 45 14.08 0.81 1.68
CA PHE A 45 14.05 1.25 0.30
C PHE A 45 13.20 2.52 0.19
N ASP A 46 13.34 3.23 -0.93
CA ASP A 46 12.62 4.48 -1.18
C ASP A 46 11.55 4.29 -2.25
N VAL A 47 10.47 5.06 -2.13
CA VAL A 47 9.42 5.21 -3.14
C VAL A 47 9.39 6.65 -3.64
N GLN A 48 8.78 6.88 -4.80
CA GLN A 48 8.67 8.21 -5.38
C GLN A 48 7.63 9.04 -4.61
N ASN A 49 7.92 10.33 -4.40
CA ASN A 49 7.01 11.23 -3.70
C ASN A 49 5.73 11.47 -4.52
N MET A 50 4.57 11.17 -3.94
CA MET A 50 3.24 11.30 -4.57
C MET A 50 2.55 12.65 -4.30
N GLY A 51 3.20 13.55 -3.57
CA GLY A 51 2.70 14.88 -3.22
C GLY A 51 1.83 14.91 -1.97
N GLU A 52 1.21 16.05 -1.68
CA GLU A 52 0.27 16.22 -0.57
C GLU A 52 -1.14 15.74 -0.92
N ASP A 53 -1.98 15.53 0.10
CA ASP A 53 -3.38 15.16 -0.08
C ASP A 53 -4.13 16.27 -0.83
N TYR A 54 -5.03 15.84 -1.69
CA TYR A 54 -5.91 16.76 -2.39
C TYR A 54 -6.98 17.28 -1.43
N THR A 55 -7.05 18.60 -1.29
CA THR A 55 -7.97 19.28 -0.36
C THR A 55 -9.11 19.99 -1.09
N SER A 56 -9.02 20.14 -2.41
CA SER A 56 -10.00 20.88 -3.21
C SER A 56 -10.47 20.12 -4.45
N TYR A 57 -11.78 20.08 -4.66
CA TYR A 57 -12.44 19.57 -5.87
C TYR A 57 -12.05 20.29 -7.18
N LYS A 58 -11.26 21.36 -7.10
CA LYS A 58 -10.70 22.05 -8.27
C LYS A 58 -9.39 21.46 -8.75
N GLN A 59 -8.76 20.56 -7.99
CA GLN A 59 -7.53 19.91 -8.40
C GLN A 59 -7.81 18.90 -9.52
N TYR A 60 -6.94 18.90 -10.53
CA TYR A 60 -7.00 17.95 -11.64
C TYR A 60 -6.19 16.70 -11.30
N PHE A 61 -6.67 15.55 -11.78
CA PHE A 61 -5.91 14.30 -11.75
C PHE A 61 -5.02 14.24 -12.98
N TYR A 62 -3.71 14.17 -12.78
CA TYR A 62 -2.73 14.12 -13.86
C TYR A 62 -2.25 12.69 -14.11
N ALA A 63 -1.96 12.37 -15.37
CA ALA A 63 -1.46 11.05 -15.77
C ALA A 63 -0.18 10.65 -15.01
N ASP A 64 0.71 11.61 -14.76
CA ASP A 64 1.96 11.37 -14.04
C ASP A 64 1.72 10.88 -12.61
N GLN A 65 0.64 11.29 -11.97
CA GLN A 65 0.30 10.85 -10.61
C GLN A 65 -0.09 9.38 -10.57
N PHE A 66 -0.88 8.91 -11.54
CA PHE A 66 -1.20 7.50 -11.67
C PHE A 66 0.04 6.67 -12.04
N ASN A 67 0.93 7.20 -12.89
CA ASN A 67 2.22 6.57 -13.17
C ASN A 67 3.09 6.44 -11.91
N LEU A 68 3.00 7.39 -10.96
CA LEU A 68 3.67 7.27 -9.67
C LEU A 68 3.07 6.15 -8.82
N PHE A 69 1.75 5.97 -8.84
CA PHE A 69 1.08 4.87 -8.12
C PHE A 69 1.56 3.51 -8.63
N GLU A 70 1.58 3.33 -9.96
CA GLU A 70 2.09 2.11 -10.60
C GLU A 70 3.52 1.80 -10.19
N LYS A 71 4.42 2.78 -10.32
CA LYS A 71 5.84 2.61 -9.98
C LYS A 71 6.05 2.29 -8.51
N ASN A 72 5.36 3.00 -7.62
CA ASN A 72 5.50 2.79 -6.19
C ASN A 72 4.96 1.42 -5.77
N LEU A 73 3.83 1.00 -6.33
CA LEU A 73 3.28 -0.33 -6.09
C LEU A 73 4.26 -1.42 -6.54
N GLU A 74 4.85 -1.28 -7.73
CA GLU A 74 5.84 -2.22 -8.25
C GLU A 74 7.11 -2.27 -7.37
N ILE A 75 7.64 -1.11 -6.97
CA ILE A 75 8.80 -1.01 -6.07
C ILE A 75 8.50 -1.71 -4.73
N ILE A 76 7.34 -1.46 -4.13
CA ILE A 76 6.95 -2.10 -2.86
C ILE A 76 6.85 -3.62 -3.04
N ASN A 77 6.14 -4.08 -4.08
CA ASN A 77 5.98 -5.52 -4.35
C ASN A 77 7.34 -6.22 -4.51
N ASN A 78 8.27 -5.60 -5.25
CA ASN A 78 9.60 -6.15 -5.51
C ASN A 78 10.49 -6.22 -4.25
N ASN A 79 10.32 -5.32 -3.29
CA ASN A 79 11.15 -5.27 -2.07
C ASN A 79 10.58 -6.06 -0.89
N VAL A 80 9.29 -6.42 -0.93
CA VAL A 80 8.60 -7.17 0.15
C VAL A 80 8.66 -8.67 -0.13
N LEU A 81 7.75 -9.14 -0.99
CA LEU A 81 7.62 -10.53 -1.39
C LEU A 81 6.92 -10.52 -2.75
N PRO A 82 7.67 -10.59 -3.86
CA PRO A 82 7.13 -10.43 -5.19
C PRO A 82 5.92 -11.35 -5.42
N GLN A 83 4.77 -10.73 -5.67
CA GLN A 83 3.55 -11.39 -6.13
C GLN A 83 3.28 -11.06 -7.60
N ASP A 84 2.50 -11.92 -8.25
CA ASP A 84 1.83 -11.55 -9.49
C ASP A 84 0.69 -10.57 -9.17
N ILE A 85 0.89 -9.31 -9.53
CA ILE A 85 -0.06 -8.19 -9.34
C ILE A 85 -0.64 -7.69 -10.67
N GLY A 86 -0.45 -8.47 -11.75
CA GLY A 86 -0.80 -8.08 -13.12
C GLY A 86 0.18 -7.07 -13.73
N ASP A 87 -0.07 -6.72 -14.98
CA ASP A 87 0.80 -5.86 -15.78
C ASP A 87 0.61 -4.38 -15.41
N SER A 88 1.72 -3.67 -15.18
CA SER A 88 1.69 -2.23 -14.94
C SER A 88 1.27 -1.46 -16.20
N GLN A 89 0.43 -0.45 -16.01
CA GLN A 89 -0.01 0.43 -17.10
C GLN A 89 0.80 1.73 -17.13
N MET A 90 0.86 2.36 -18.30
CA MET A 90 1.46 3.67 -18.46
C MET A 90 0.42 4.65 -19.00
N PHE A 91 0.20 5.74 -18.27
CA PHE A 91 -0.73 6.79 -18.60
C PHE A 91 -0.04 7.97 -19.28
N TYR A 92 -0.70 8.56 -20.27
CA TYR A 92 -0.20 9.71 -21.01
C TYR A 92 -1.12 10.92 -20.84
N PRO A 93 -0.58 12.15 -20.85
CA PRO A 93 -1.39 13.37 -20.89
C PRO A 93 -2.36 13.36 -22.08
N ASN A 94 -3.61 13.80 -21.85
CA ASN A 94 -4.70 13.75 -22.82
C ASN A 94 -5.07 12.32 -23.32
N GLY A 95 -4.59 11.29 -22.65
CA GLY A 95 -4.96 9.90 -22.92
C GLY A 95 -6.30 9.50 -22.30
N LYS A 96 -6.61 8.21 -22.40
CA LYS A 96 -7.76 7.61 -21.69
C LYS A 96 -7.51 7.74 -20.17
N PHE A 97 -8.53 8.20 -19.44
CA PHE A 97 -8.50 8.17 -17.98
C PHE A 97 -8.43 6.72 -17.47
N ILE A 98 -7.87 6.52 -16.28
CA ILE A 98 -7.81 5.20 -15.64
C ILE A 98 -9.20 4.57 -15.57
N ASP A 99 -9.31 3.30 -15.93
CA ASP A 99 -10.59 2.58 -15.89
C ASP A 99 -10.77 1.80 -14.59
N TYR A 100 -11.99 1.32 -14.40
CA TYR A 100 -12.39 0.60 -13.19
C TYR A 100 -11.63 -0.72 -13.02
N GLU A 101 -11.23 -1.37 -14.12
CA GLU A 101 -10.48 -2.63 -14.07
C GLU A 101 -9.09 -2.38 -13.51
N GLU A 102 -8.46 -1.30 -13.95
CA GLU A 102 -7.14 -0.91 -13.47
C GLU A 102 -7.18 -0.42 -12.01
N LEU A 103 -8.20 0.35 -11.62
CA LEU A 103 -8.42 0.71 -10.22
C LEU A 103 -8.59 -0.54 -9.33
N ASN A 104 -9.41 -1.50 -9.77
CA ASN A 104 -9.58 -2.76 -9.08
C ASN A 104 -8.25 -3.52 -8.98
N ARG A 105 -7.43 -3.55 -10.03
CA ARG A 105 -6.12 -4.23 -10.02
C ARG A 105 -5.19 -3.62 -8.98
N ILE A 106 -4.99 -2.31 -9.01
CA ILE A 106 -4.13 -1.57 -8.07
C ILE A 106 -4.60 -1.79 -6.63
N GLU A 107 -5.89 -1.60 -6.37
CA GLU A 107 -6.47 -1.73 -5.03
C GLU A 107 -6.43 -3.18 -4.51
N ASN A 108 -6.63 -4.19 -5.37
CA ASN A 108 -6.44 -5.60 -5.00
C ASN A 108 -4.98 -5.98 -4.74
N ALA A 109 -4.04 -5.42 -5.51
CA ALA A 109 -2.61 -5.64 -5.30
C ALA A 109 -2.15 -5.10 -3.94
N MET A 110 -2.56 -3.87 -3.60
CA MET A 110 -2.32 -3.29 -2.27
C MET A 110 -2.90 -4.16 -1.14
N LEU A 111 -4.13 -4.64 -1.31
CA LEU A 111 -4.76 -5.52 -0.32
C LEU A 111 -4.00 -6.85 -0.16
N SER A 112 -3.51 -7.42 -1.25
CA SER A 112 -2.70 -8.65 -1.22
C SER A 112 -1.39 -8.45 -0.46
N ILE A 113 -0.69 -7.35 -0.71
CA ILE A 113 0.55 -7.00 0.02
C ILE A 113 0.26 -6.81 1.50
N LYS A 114 -0.82 -6.10 1.85
CA LYS A 114 -1.23 -5.94 3.25
C LYS A 114 -1.46 -7.29 3.95
N LYS A 115 -2.16 -8.21 3.30
CA LYS A 115 -2.40 -9.57 3.84
C LYS A 115 -1.10 -10.33 4.07
N ILE A 116 -0.08 -10.14 3.23
CA ILE A 116 1.25 -10.73 3.46
C ILE A 116 1.83 -10.22 4.77
N PHE A 117 1.78 -8.91 5.02
CA PHE A 117 2.25 -8.35 6.29
C PHE A 117 1.48 -8.89 7.50
N GLU A 118 0.15 -8.93 7.42
CA GLU A 118 -0.69 -9.47 8.51
C GLU A 118 -0.38 -10.96 8.78
N ASN A 119 -0.24 -11.76 7.72
CA ASN A 119 0.11 -13.18 7.85
C ASN A 119 1.51 -13.38 8.46
N GLN A 120 2.45 -12.49 8.17
CA GLN A 120 3.78 -12.53 8.77
C GLN A 120 3.74 -12.20 10.25
N GLU A 121 3.01 -11.14 10.63
CA GLU A 121 2.81 -10.79 12.04
C GLU A 121 2.16 -11.92 12.85
N ILE A 122 1.17 -12.60 12.27
CA ILE A 122 0.51 -13.77 12.88
C ILE A 122 1.47 -14.98 12.93
N GLY A 123 2.25 -15.18 11.86
CA GLY A 123 3.18 -16.30 11.70
C GLY A 123 4.45 -16.20 12.55
N LEU A 124 4.79 -15.00 13.06
CA LEU A 124 5.93 -14.80 13.95
C LEU A 124 5.75 -15.61 15.25
N ARG A 125 6.50 -16.71 15.35
CA ARG A 125 6.54 -17.55 16.55
C ARG A 125 7.09 -16.76 17.73
N LYS A 126 6.25 -16.47 18.71
CA LYS A 126 6.66 -15.93 20.01
C LYS A 126 7.19 -17.08 20.87
N ILE A 127 8.51 -17.14 21.09
CA ILE A 127 9.12 -18.18 21.94
C ILE A 127 8.83 -17.82 23.41
N PRO A 128 8.10 -18.67 24.16
CA PRO A 128 7.92 -18.43 25.59
C PRO A 128 9.26 -18.68 26.29
N PHE A 129 9.81 -17.64 26.93
CA PHE A 129 10.95 -17.80 27.82
C PHE A 129 10.50 -17.59 29.27
N ARG A 130 11.09 -18.37 30.19
CA ARG A 130 10.94 -18.18 31.62
C ARG A 130 12.26 -17.65 32.16
N LEU A 131 12.23 -16.48 32.80
CA LEU A 131 13.37 -16.01 33.59
C LEU A 131 13.46 -16.87 34.84
N GLY A 132 14.64 -17.44 35.10
CA GLY A 132 14.85 -18.39 36.18
C GLY A 132 14.50 -17.78 37.54
N ALA A 133 13.85 -18.57 38.40
CA ALA A 133 13.64 -18.19 39.79
C ALA A 133 15.01 -18.10 40.48
N PHE A 134 15.36 -16.90 40.95
CA PHE A 134 16.57 -16.62 41.71
C PHE A 134 16.54 -17.48 43.00
N ARG A 135 17.18 -18.65 43.00
CA ARG A 135 17.52 -19.34 44.26
C ARG A 135 18.82 -18.73 44.75
N ASP A 136 18.69 -17.73 45.60
CA ASP A 136 19.77 -17.30 46.49
C ASP A 136 20.24 -18.53 47.26
N ILE A 137 21.46 -19.00 46.97
CA ILE A 137 22.17 -19.92 47.84
C ILE A 137 22.82 -19.04 48.92
N ARG A 138 22.21 -18.99 50.11
CA ARG A 138 22.89 -18.45 51.29
C ARG A 138 23.96 -19.46 51.72
N ILE A 139 25.22 -19.10 51.51
CA ILE A 139 26.40 -19.74 52.08
C ILE A 139 26.55 -19.28 53.53
#